data_AF-A0A672M981-F1
#
_entry.id   AF-A0A672M981-F1
#
_cell.length_a   1.000
_cell.length_b   1.000
_cell.length_c   1.000
_cell.angle_alpha   90.00
_cell.angle_beta   90.00
_cell.angle_gamma   90.00
#
_symmetry.space_group_name_H-M   'P 1'
#
loop_
_entity.id
_entity.type
_entity.pdbx_description
1 polymer ?
#
loop_
_entity_poly.entity_id
_entity_poly.type
_entity_poly.pdbx_seq_one_letter_code
_entity_poly.pdbx_strand_id
1 'polypeptide(L)'
;MKGWLCILLLLETFVFVIQQQVNEGRGENEISQQLSNEDRRQNPPQTDTLRDEASTDSQQYCHLSFPDIHAALRELTATVTEQKANIRALETRLRDAEKTAEQQAVILEELNKKNDEIAFSAALMESGSGDVGPFPTDITLTYRNVFTNIGNAYNPITGIFTAPLKGAYMFSFSVYGHGNPLTPSTVSIVKNEQRVVVAHGHQDQYAVNSSKGVVLVLEVGDVVYVRLWSGSKINDNEDNHITFSGCCCMWGNNIQTLSATFVA
;
A
#
# COMPACT_ATOMS: atom_id res chain seq x y z
N MET A 1 18.05 -7.18 8.42
CA MET A 1 19.07 -7.47 7.38
C MET A 1 19.15 -8.93 6.95
N LYS A 2 18.96 -9.93 7.82
CA LYS A 2 19.09 -11.36 7.44
C LYS A 2 17.93 -11.91 6.58
N GLY A 3 16.71 -11.37 6.72
CA GLY A 3 15.55 -11.83 5.93
C GLY A 3 15.56 -11.40 4.46
N TRP A 4 16.07 -10.20 4.15
CA TRP A 4 16.16 -9.71 2.77
C TRP A 4 17.22 -10.44 1.94
N LEU A 5 18.31 -10.86 2.57
CA LEU A 5 19.32 -11.68 1.90
C LEU A 5 18.77 -13.06 1.50
N CYS A 6 17.90 -13.66 2.33
CA CYS A 6 17.23 -14.92 1.99
C CYS A 6 16.28 -14.78 0.80
N ILE A 7 15.55 -13.67 0.68
CA ILE A 7 14.61 -13.45 -0.42
C ILE A 7 15.35 -13.26 -1.75
N LEU A 8 16.46 -12.50 -1.74
CA LEU A 8 17.31 -12.33 -2.93
C LEU A 8 17.94 -13.65 -3.38
N LEU A 9 18.42 -14.47 -2.44
CA LEU A 9 18.98 -15.80 -2.78
C LEU A 9 17.91 -16.75 -3.35
N LEU A 10 16.68 -16.69 -2.85
CA LEU A 10 15.58 -17.51 -3.37
C LEU A 10 15.18 -17.08 -4.80
N LEU A 11 15.16 -15.78 -5.09
CA LEU A 11 14.87 -15.27 -6.43
C LEU A 11 15.94 -15.66 -7.45
N GLU A 12 17.22 -15.54 -7.09
CA GLU A 12 18.33 -15.97 -7.96
C GLU A 12 18.29 -17.47 -8.27
N THR A 13 17.98 -18.30 -7.26
CA THR A 13 17.82 -19.76 -7.49
C THR A 13 16.61 -20.09 -8.37
N PHE A 14 15.53 -19.32 -8.26
CA PHE A 14 14.33 -19.52 -9.06
C PHE A 14 14.57 -19.15 -10.53
N VAL A 15 15.25 -18.03 -10.79
CA VAL A 15 15.65 -17.62 -12.15
C VAL A 15 16.57 -18.67 -12.78
N PHE A 16 17.51 -19.22 -12.02
CA PHE A 16 18.41 -20.28 -12.50
C PHE A 16 17.65 -21.56 -12.89
N VAL A 17 16.68 -21.99 -12.08
CA VAL A 17 15.86 -23.18 -12.36
C VAL A 17 15.02 -22.99 -13.62
N ILE A 18 14.41 -21.81 -13.81
CA ILE A 18 13.65 -21.51 -15.03
C ILE A 18 14.56 -21.50 -16.26
N GLN A 19 15.77 -20.94 -16.17
CA GLN A 19 16.72 -20.93 -17.27
C GLN A 19 17.21 -22.33 -17.63
N GLN A 20 17.32 -23.23 -16.65
CA GLN A 20 17.69 -24.63 -16.86
C GLN A 20 16.58 -25.41 -17.57
N GLN A 21 15.31 -25.21 -17.19
CA GLN A 21 14.15 -25.84 -17.83
C GLN A 21 13.94 -25.37 -19.28
N VAL A 22 14.22 -24.10 -19.58
CA VAL A 22 14.15 -23.55 -20.95
C VAL A 22 15.25 -24.10 -21.87
N ASN A 23 16.44 -24.37 -21.32
CA ASN A 23 17.54 -24.95 -22.10
C ASN A 23 17.35 -26.46 -22.34
N GLU A 24 16.76 -27.20 -21.40
CA GLU A 24 16.45 -28.62 -21.57
C GLU A 24 15.32 -28.86 -22.59
N GLY A 25 14.30 -27.98 -22.64
CA GLY A 25 13.25 -28.04 -23.66
C GLY A 25 13.70 -27.71 -25.09
N ARG A 26 14.93 -27.22 -25.28
CA ARG A 26 15.52 -26.97 -26.61
C ARG A 26 16.10 -28.24 -27.25
N GLY A 27 16.45 -29.26 -26.45
CA GLY A 27 17.03 -30.52 -26.92
C GLY A 27 16.04 -31.48 -27.59
N GLU A 28 14.74 -31.34 -27.33
CA GLU A 28 13.71 -32.24 -27.89
C GLU A 28 13.42 -32.01 -29.39
N ASN A 29 13.84 -30.85 -29.93
CA ASN A 29 13.69 -30.55 -31.35
C ASN A 29 14.74 -31.25 -32.24
N GLU A 30 15.83 -31.78 -31.68
CA GLU A 30 16.88 -32.46 -32.46
C GLU A 30 16.57 -33.94 -32.73
N ILE A 31 15.77 -34.60 -31.87
CA ILE A 31 15.38 -36.01 -32.03
C ILE A 31 14.34 -36.19 -33.15
N SER A 32 13.48 -35.19 -33.34
CA SER A 32 12.46 -35.20 -34.41
C SER A 32 13.04 -35.11 -35.83
N GLN A 33 14.27 -34.60 -36.00
CA GLN A 33 14.94 -34.53 -37.30
C GLN A 33 15.71 -35.80 -37.67
N GLN A 34 16.06 -36.65 -36.70
CA GLN A 34 16.79 -37.91 -36.95
C GLN A 34 15.86 -39.01 -37.49
N LEU A 35 14.62 -39.09 -37.01
CA LEU A 35 13.66 -40.13 -37.41
C LEU A 35 13.09 -39.96 -38.84
N SER A 36 13.24 -38.77 -39.45
CA SER A 36 12.77 -38.52 -40.82
C SER A 36 13.79 -38.90 -41.91
N ASN A 37 15.06 -39.17 -41.55
CA ASN A 37 16.13 -39.36 -42.53
C ASN A 37 16.48 -40.83 -42.83
N GLU A 38 16.05 -41.77 -41.97
CA GLU A 38 16.40 -43.19 -42.11
C GLU A 38 15.50 -43.93 -43.14
N ASP A 39 14.29 -43.44 -43.40
CA ASP A 39 13.32 -44.08 -44.31
C ASP A 39 13.62 -43.89 -45.81
N ARG A 40 14.68 -43.14 -46.16
CA ARG A 40 15.03 -42.80 -47.56
C ARG A 40 16.16 -43.68 -48.14
N ARG A 41 16.66 -44.69 -47.43
CA ARG A 41 17.95 -45.34 -47.77
C ARG A 41 17.97 -46.85 -47.98
N GLN A 42 16.87 -47.50 -48.38
CA GLN A 42 16.92 -48.90 -48.85
C GLN A 42 15.88 -49.21 -49.94
N ASN A 43 16.29 -49.14 -51.22
CA ASN A 43 16.09 -50.22 -52.20
C ASN A 43 16.78 -49.89 -53.56
N PRO A 44 17.66 -50.75 -54.11
CA PRO A 44 18.26 -50.59 -55.43
C PRO A 44 17.35 -51.14 -56.56
N PRO A 45 17.62 -50.79 -57.85
CA PRO A 45 16.74 -51.16 -58.97
C PRO A 45 17.15 -52.50 -59.59
N GLN A 46 16.17 -53.33 -59.99
CA GLN A 46 16.40 -54.38 -60.99
C GLN A 46 15.28 -54.43 -62.05
N THR A 47 15.76 -54.71 -63.26
CA THR A 47 15.22 -54.64 -64.61
C THR A 47 14.31 -55.80 -65.03
N ASP A 48 13.54 -55.54 -66.09
CA ASP A 48 12.57 -56.37 -66.82
C ASP A 48 12.97 -57.83 -67.13
N THR A 49 12.00 -58.77 -67.12
CA THR A 49 11.66 -59.68 -68.25
C THR A 49 10.49 -60.64 -67.94
N LEU A 50 9.44 -60.56 -68.78
CA LEU A 50 8.59 -61.60 -69.41
C LEU A 50 8.18 -62.93 -68.69
N ARG A 51 6.85 -63.16 -68.69
CA ARG A 51 6.10 -64.34 -69.22
C ARG A 51 5.43 -65.34 -68.24
N ASP A 52 4.12 -65.50 -68.48
CA ASP A 52 3.16 -66.62 -68.33
C ASP A 52 2.92 -67.37 -66.99
N GLU A 53 1.64 -67.30 -66.61
CA GLU A 53 0.72 -68.36 -66.13
C GLU A 53 0.82 -69.02 -64.74
N ALA A 54 -0.40 -69.26 -64.21
CA ALA A 54 -0.81 -70.23 -63.19
C ALA A 54 -0.34 -69.94 -61.75
N SER A 55 -1.06 -70.25 -60.68
CA SER A 55 -2.42 -70.67 -60.38
C SER A 55 -2.60 -70.41 -58.87
N THR A 56 -3.85 -70.36 -58.45
CA THR A 56 -4.39 -70.56 -57.09
C THR A 56 -3.47 -71.03 -55.95
N ASP A 57 -3.76 -70.45 -54.78
CA ASP A 57 -3.98 -71.13 -53.48
C ASP A 57 -3.02 -70.75 -52.35
N SER A 58 -3.45 -69.81 -51.51
CA SER A 58 -3.36 -69.92 -50.05
C SER A 58 -3.98 -68.67 -49.42
N GLN A 59 -5.30 -68.71 -49.24
CA GLN A 59 -5.88 -67.95 -48.13
C GLN A 59 -5.42 -68.57 -46.81
N GLN A 60 -5.40 -67.74 -45.78
CA GLN A 60 -5.45 -68.11 -44.37
C GLN A 60 -4.10 -68.35 -43.64
N TYR A 61 -3.42 -67.25 -43.29
CA TYR A 61 -2.79 -67.13 -41.96
C TYR A 61 -3.10 -65.76 -41.35
N CYS A 62 -4.04 -65.78 -40.41
CA CYS A 62 -4.19 -64.88 -39.26
C CYS A 62 -4.40 -63.38 -39.53
N HIS A 63 -5.67 -63.02 -39.71
CA HIS A 63 -6.22 -61.72 -39.32
C HIS A 63 -6.14 -61.55 -37.78
N LEU A 64 -4.94 -61.24 -37.28
CA LEU A 64 -4.76 -60.60 -35.97
C LEU A 64 -4.82 -59.10 -36.23
N SER A 65 -6.03 -58.55 -36.12
CA SER A 65 -6.22 -57.11 -36.05
C SER A 65 -5.39 -56.61 -34.85
N PHE A 66 -4.39 -55.78 -35.12
CA PHE A 66 -3.84 -54.87 -34.11
C PHE A 66 -4.57 -53.53 -34.26
N PRO A 67 -5.83 -53.37 -33.80
CA PRO A 67 -6.28 -52.02 -33.49
C PRO A 67 -5.54 -51.65 -32.20
N ASP A 68 -4.68 -50.64 -32.25
CA ASP A 68 -4.69 -49.58 -31.23
C ASP A 68 -3.38 -48.79 -31.09
N ILE A 69 -2.24 -49.20 -31.64
CA ILE A 69 -1.01 -48.40 -31.45
C ILE A 69 -1.12 -47.04 -32.17
N HIS A 70 -1.64 -47.02 -33.40
CA HIS A 70 -1.88 -45.78 -34.14
C HIS A 70 -3.07 -44.97 -33.61
N ALA A 71 -4.00 -45.59 -32.87
CA ALA A 71 -5.09 -44.89 -32.20
C ALA A 71 -4.57 -44.21 -30.92
N ALA A 72 -3.84 -44.96 -30.08
CA ALA A 72 -3.18 -44.46 -28.88
C ALA A 72 -2.16 -43.35 -29.17
N LEU A 73 -1.38 -43.46 -30.26
CA LEU A 73 -0.47 -42.38 -30.69
C LEU A 73 -1.20 -41.11 -31.09
N ARG A 74 -2.37 -41.21 -31.74
CA ARG A 74 -3.19 -40.03 -32.10
C ARG A 74 -3.79 -39.38 -30.87
N GLU A 75 -4.25 -40.18 -29.92
CA GLU A 75 -4.77 -39.71 -28.63
C GLU A 75 -3.67 -39.02 -27.80
N LEU A 76 -2.47 -39.62 -27.74
CA LEU A 76 -1.32 -39.01 -27.08
C LEU A 76 -0.90 -37.70 -27.79
N THR A 77 -0.92 -37.66 -29.12
CA THR A 77 -0.62 -36.44 -29.87
C THR A 77 -1.65 -35.35 -29.56
N ALA A 78 -2.94 -35.70 -29.51
CA ALA A 78 -4.01 -34.76 -29.16
C ALA A 78 -3.83 -34.20 -27.74
N THR A 79 -3.57 -35.07 -26.76
CA THR A 79 -3.36 -34.64 -25.36
C THR A 79 -2.11 -33.77 -25.19
N VAL A 80 -1.00 -34.08 -25.87
CA VAL A 80 0.20 -33.23 -25.86
C VAL A 80 -0.08 -31.87 -26.50
N THR A 81 -0.82 -31.82 -27.61
CA THR A 81 -1.19 -30.53 -28.22
C THR A 81 -2.11 -29.69 -27.33
N GLU A 82 -3.03 -30.34 -26.61
CA GLU A 82 -3.92 -29.69 -25.64
C GLU A 82 -3.13 -29.18 -24.42
N GLN A 83 -2.26 -30.00 -23.85
CA GLN A 83 -1.37 -29.58 -22.76
C GLN A 83 -0.47 -28.41 -23.18
N LYS A 84 0.06 -28.42 -24.41
CA LYS A 84 0.84 -27.30 -24.96
C LYS A 84 0.01 -26.03 -25.12
N ALA A 85 -1.27 -26.14 -25.48
CA ALA A 85 -2.18 -25.00 -25.51
C ALA A 85 -2.46 -24.47 -24.09
N ASN A 86 -2.68 -25.37 -23.13
CA ASN A 86 -2.91 -25.02 -21.73
C ASN A 86 -1.69 -24.34 -21.10
N ILE A 87 -0.47 -24.81 -21.38
CA ILE A 87 0.78 -24.18 -20.92
C ILE A 87 0.88 -22.75 -21.46
N ARG A 88 0.65 -22.54 -22.76
CA ARG A 88 0.67 -21.18 -23.35
C ARG A 88 -0.39 -20.26 -22.73
N ALA A 89 -1.57 -20.79 -22.42
CA ALA A 89 -2.63 -20.04 -21.76
C ALA A 89 -2.23 -19.68 -20.31
N LEU A 90 -1.61 -20.61 -19.57
CA LEU A 90 -1.11 -20.39 -18.21
C LEU A 90 0.03 -19.36 -18.18
N GLU A 91 0.99 -19.45 -19.09
CA GLU A 91 2.08 -18.47 -19.24
C GLU A 91 1.54 -17.07 -19.50
N THR A 92 0.49 -16.95 -20.32
CA THR A 92 -0.13 -15.66 -20.62
C THR A 92 -0.82 -15.08 -19.38
N ARG A 93 -1.58 -15.91 -18.66
CA ARG A 93 -2.22 -15.51 -17.39
C ARG A 93 -1.19 -15.11 -16.33
N LEU A 94 -0.04 -15.79 -16.26
CA LEU A 94 1.04 -15.42 -15.34
C LEU A 94 1.62 -14.06 -15.68
N ARG A 95 1.94 -13.79 -16.96
CA ARG A 95 2.41 -12.48 -17.40
C ARG A 95 1.40 -11.36 -17.11
N ASP A 96 0.11 -11.61 -17.36
CA ASP A 96 -0.95 -10.63 -17.09
C ASP A 96 -1.12 -10.37 -15.60
N ALA A 97 -1.04 -11.42 -14.77
CA ALA A 97 -1.10 -11.30 -13.32
C ALA A 97 0.13 -10.56 -12.75
N GLU A 98 1.33 -10.85 -13.26
CA GLU A 98 2.57 -10.16 -12.89
C GLU A 98 2.49 -8.67 -13.22
N LYS A 99 2.08 -8.33 -14.45
CA LYS A 99 1.86 -6.93 -14.84
C LYS A 99 0.81 -6.23 -13.97
N THR A 100 -0.26 -6.94 -13.61
CA THR A 100 -1.30 -6.41 -12.72
C THR A 100 -0.75 -6.16 -11.31
N ALA A 101 0.07 -7.07 -10.78
CA ALA A 101 0.70 -6.95 -9.48
C ALA A 101 1.71 -5.79 -9.45
N GLU A 102 2.53 -5.64 -10.50
CA GLU A 102 3.45 -4.50 -10.66
C GLU A 102 2.67 -3.18 -10.68
N GLN A 103 1.59 -3.12 -11.45
CA GLN A 103 0.76 -1.92 -11.54
C GLN A 103 0.07 -1.59 -10.21
N GLN A 104 -0.37 -2.60 -9.46
CA GLN A 104 -0.91 -2.41 -8.10
C GLN A 104 0.17 -1.91 -7.12
N ALA A 105 1.41 -2.41 -7.22
CA ALA A 105 2.51 -1.96 -6.38
C ALA A 105 2.86 -0.48 -6.60
N VAL A 106 2.89 -0.04 -7.86
CA VAL A 106 3.12 1.38 -8.21
C VAL A 106 2.00 2.27 -7.65
N ILE A 107 0.74 1.87 -7.81
CA ILE A 107 -0.41 2.63 -7.27
C ILE A 107 -0.32 2.72 -5.74
N LEU A 108 0.03 1.61 -5.07
CA LEU A 108 0.21 1.60 -3.62
C LEU A 108 1.34 2.53 -3.19
N GLU A 109 2.46 2.55 -3.90
CA GLU A 109 3.59 3.44 -3.61
C GLU A 109 3.22 4.93 -3.79
N GLU A 110 2.49 5.26 -4.87
CA GLU A 110 1.98 6.63 -5.10
C GLU A 110 0.97 7.06 -4.04
N LEU A 111 0.08 6.16 -3.62
CA LEU A 111 -0.85 6.41 -2.51
C LEU A 111 -0.11 6.62 -1.19
N ASN A 112 0.97 5.87 -0.94
CA ASN A 112 1.77 6.02 0.27
C ASN A 112 2.54 7.35 0.29
N LYS A 113 3.07 7.80 -0.86
CA LYS A 113 3.76 9.11 -0.99
C LYS A 113 2.87 10.31 -0.66
N LYS A 114 1.55 10.21 -0.86
CA LYS A 114 0.60 11.29 -0.53
C LYS A 114 0.25 11.38 0.96
N ASN A 115 0.62 10.40 1.78
CA ASN A 115 0.26 10.35 3.20
C ASN A 115 1.30 10.93 4.16
N ASP A 116 2.43 11.42 3.63
CA ASP A 116 3.54 11.92 4.44
C ASP A 116 3.36 13.38 4.88
N GLU A 117 2.56 14.14 4.15
CA GLU A 117 2.22 15.52 4.51
C GLU A 117 1.03 15.54 5.48
N ILE A 118 1.24 16.14 6.64
CA ILE A 118 0.21 16.27 7.67
C ILE A 118 0.22 17.72 8.13
N ALA A 119 -0.89 18.41 7.89
CA ALA A 119 -1.07 19.78 8.36
C ALA A 119 -2.56 20.06 8.51
N PHE A 120 -2.92 20.74 9.59
CA PHE A 120 -4.27 21.25 9.78
C PHE A 120 -4.24 22.66 10.35
N SER A 121 -5.30 23.40 10.08
CA SER A 121 -5.56 24.69 10.69
C SER A 121 -7.06 24.90 10.76
N ALA A 122 -7.55 25.26 11.94
CA ALA A 122 -8.97 25.47 12.18
C ALA A 122 -9.21 26.61 13.18
N ALA A 123 -10.37 27.24 13.07
CA ALA A 123 -10.90 28.21 14.01
C ALA A 123 -12.12 27.66 14.77
N LEU A 124 -12.41 28.24 15.94
CA LEU A 124 -13.35 27.65 16.90
C LEU A 124 -14.76 27.57 16.33
N MET A 125 -15.29 28.69 15.80
CA MET A 125 -16.66 28.78 15.30
C MET A 125 -16.73 28.73 13.77
N GLU A 126 -17.66 27.91 13.24
CA GLU A 126 -17.96 27.85 11.79
C GLU A 126 -18.68 29.11 11.29
N SER A 127 -19.52 29.71 12.13
CA SER A 127 -20.21 30.97 11.86
C SER A 127 -20.71 31.61 13.15
N GLY A 128 -21.01 32.91 13.08
CA GLY A 128 -21.58 33.68 14.18
C GLY A 128 -20.54 34.23 15.15
N SER A 129 -21.02 34.65 16.31
CA SER A 129 -20.18 35.19 17.39
C SER A 129 -20.75 34.80 18.74
N GLY A 130 -19.87 34.53 19.71
CA GLY A 130 -20.31 34.26 21.06
C GLY A 130 -19.20 33.88 22.03
N ASP A 131 -19.60 33.83 23.29
CA ASP A 131 -18.78 33.31 24.37
C ASP A 131 -18.90 31.78 24.46
N VAL A 132 -17.79 31.12 24.76
CA VAL A 132 -17.72 29.70 25.13
C VAL A 132 -17.27 29.61 26.59
N GLY A 133 -18.10 28.99 27.42
CA GLY A 133 -17.93 28.95 28.87
C GLY A 133 -18.50 30.19 29.60
N PRO A 134 -18.27 30.32 30.91
CA PRO A 134 -17.54 29.39 31.76
C PRO A 134 -18.32 28.10 32.01
N PHE A 135 -17.59 26.98 32.05
CA PHE A 135 -18.14 25.67 32.42
C PHE A 135 -17.62 25.24 33.81
N PRO A 136 -18.38 24.41 34.56
CA PRO A 136 -17.95 23.94 35.88
C PRO A 136 -16.79 22.93 35.82
N THR A 137 -16.54 22.34 34.66
CA THR A 137 -15.47 21.36 34.41
C THR A 137 -14.67 21.77 33.19
N ASP A 138 -13.49 21.19 33.04
CA ASP A 138 -12.70 21.34 31.82
C ASP A 138 -13.46 20.74 30.61
N ILE A 139 -13.42 21.43 29.48
CA ILE A 139 -14.09 21.03 28.24
C ILE A 139 -13.09 20.96 27.09
N THR A 140 -13.12 19.89 26.31
CA THR A 140 -12.37 19.83 25.05
C THR A 140 -12.99 20.77 24.02
N LEU A 141 -12.19 21.66 23.45
CA LEU A 141 -12.64 22.58 22.42
C LEU A 141 -12.70 21.89 21.06
N THR A 142 -13.79 22.13 20.34
CA THR A 142 -14.00 21.62 18.99
C THR A 142 -13.92 22.77 18.01
N TYR A 143 -12.85 22.83 17.21
CA TYR A 143 -12.65 23.86 16.18
C TYR A 143 -13.36 23.40 14.91
N ARG A 144 -14.48 24.06 14.61
CA ARG A 144 -15.42 23.63 13.56
C ARG A 144 -15.11 24.26 12.20
N ASN A 145 -14.50 25.43 12.17
CA ASN A 145 -14.14 26.09 10.92
C ASN A 145 -12.77 25.59 10.44
N VAL A 146 -12.76 24.58 9.58
CA VAL A 146 -11.51 23.95 9.10
C VAL A 146 -11.01 24.66 7.85
N PHE A 147 -9.87 25.35 7.95
CA PHE A 147 -9.20 25.97 6.80
C PHE A 147 -8.40 24.94 5.99
N THR A 148 -7.76 24.00 6.68
CA THR A 148 -6.90 22.98 6.05
C THR A 148 -6.89 21.73 6.93
N ASN A 149 -6.83 20.55 6.30
CA ASN A 149 -6.73 19.25 6.99
C ASN A 149 -6.06 18.20 6.10
N ILE A 150 -4.83 18.48 5.67
CA ILE A 150 -4.00 17.57 4.88
C ILE A 150 -3.65 16.35 5.74
N GLY A 151 -3.82 15.16 5.17
CA GLY A 151 -3.67 13.89 5.88
C GLY A 151 -4.87 13.51 6.76
N ASN A 152 -5.92 14.34 6.83
CA ASN A 152 -7.15 14.10 7.59
C ASN A 152 -6.92 13.68 9.06
N ALA A 153 -5.84 14.17 9.66
CA ALA A 153 -5.44 13.81 11.02
C ALA A 153 -6.23 14.56 12.11
N TYR A 154 -6.86 15.69 11.76
CA TYR A 154 -7.72 16.45 12.67
C TYR A 154 -9.21 16.11 12.44
N ASN A 155 -9.94 15.85 13.52
CA ASN A 155 -11.38 15.59 13.49
C ASN A 155 -12.18 16.80 13.99
N PRO A 156 -12.91 17.52 13.12
CA PRO A 156 -13.67 18.72 13.51
C PRO A 156 -14.96 18.44 14.29
N ILE A 157 -15.37 17.17 14.42
CA ILE A 157 -16.51 16.79 15.27
C ILE A 157 -16.06 16.66 16.72
N THR A 158 -14.85 16.16 16.96
CA THR A 158 -14.32 15.91 18.31
C THR A 158 -13.34 16.98 18.80
N GLY A 159 -12.70 17.72 17.88
CA GLY A 159 -11.63 18.66 18.21
C GLY A 159 -10.26 18.00 18.41
N ILE A 160 -10.12 16.74 17.99
CA ILE A 160 -8.94 15.91 18.30
C ILE A 160 -8.10 15.72 17.04
N PHE A 161 -6.81 16.00 17.17
CA PHE A 161 -5.78 15.55 16.23
C PHE A 161 -5.27 14.17 16.66
N THR A 162 -5.18 13.23 15.72
CA THR A 162 -4.60 11.89 15.95
C THR A 162 -3.41 11.72 15.02
N ALA A 163 -2.23 11.45 15.57
CA ALA A 163 -1.01 11.29 14.79
C ALA A 163 -1.10 10.03 13.90
N PRO A 164 -1.11 10.16 12.55
CA PRO A 164 -1.16 9.01 11.67
C PRO A 164 0.23 8.37 11.48
N LEU A 165 1.29 9.11 11.76
CA LEU A 165 2.69 8.70 11.61
C LEU A 165 3.48 9.07 12.87
N LYS A 166 4.59 8.35 13.09
CA LYS A 166 5.57 8.75 14.09
C LYS A 166 6.32 9.99 13.58
N GLY A 167 6.27 11.08 14.34
CA GLY A 167 6.61 12.41 13.84
C GLY A 167 7.04 13.37 14.94
N ALA A 168 7.80 14.41 14.57
CA ALA A 168 7.86 15.65 15.33
C ALA A 168 6.85 16.63 14.75
N TYR A 169 5.90 17.06 15.57
CA TYR A 169 4.76 17.89 15.18
C TYR A 169 4.82 19.23 15.89
N MET A 170 4.72 20.32 15.15
CA MET A 170 4.52 21.65 15.73
C MET A 170 3.02 21.91 15.85
N PHE A 171 2.59 22.37 17.02
CA PHE A 171 1.25 22.85 17.27
C PHE A 171 1.29 24.30 17.73
N SER A 172 0.30 25.08 17.30
CA SER A 172 0.09 26.45 17.73
C SER A 172 -1.39 26.71 17.99
N PHE A 173 -1.67 27.50 19.02
CA PHE A 173 -3.04 27.87 19.36
C PHE A 173 -3.09 29.28 19.93
N SER A 174 -4.20 29.95 19.66
CA SER A 174 -4.54 31.26 20.22
C SER A 174 -5.79 31.15 21.10
N VAL A 175 -5.88 32.04 22.07
CA VAL A 175 -7.08 32.26 22.87
C VAL A 175 -7.38 33.75 22.91
N TYR A 176 -8.66 34.08 22.76
CA TYR A 176 -9.19 35.41 22.90
C TYR A 176 -10.39 35.37 23.85
N GLY A 177 -10.57 36.45 24.61
CA GLY A 177 -11.74 36.62 25.44
C GLY A 177 -11.88 38.04 25.95
N HIS A 178 -13.10 38.45 26.23
CA HIS A 178 -13.36 39.73 26.87
C HIS A 178 -12.86 39.73 28.32
N GLY A 179 -12.29 40.84 28.75
CA GLY A 179 -11.86 41.05 30.13
C GLY A 179 -13.03 40.90 31.09
N ASN A 180 -12.81 40.16 32.18
CA ASN A 180 -13.81 39.90 33.20
C ASN A 180 -13.08 39.57 34.53
N PRO A 181 -13.41 40.25 35.64
CA PRO A 181 -12.77 40.01 36.93
C PRO A 181 -12.95 38.57 37.45
N LEU A 182 -14.03 37.88 37.05
CA LEU A 182 -14.42 36.57 37.56
C LEU A 182 -13.97 35.40 36.68
N THR A 183 -13.76 35.63 35.38
CA THR A 183 -13.49 34.54 34.43
C THR A 183 -12.21 34.82 33.64
N PRO A 184 -11.14 34.03 33.84
CA PRO A 184 -9.95 34.13 33.01
C PRO A 184 -10.17 33.49 31.63
N SER A 185 -9.28 33.77 30.68
CA SER A 185 -9.18 33.07 29.41
C SER A 185 -8.02 32.08 29.49
N THR A 186 -8.32 30.82 29.85
CA THR A 186 -7.30 29.78 30.03
C THR A 186 -7.61 28.54 29.20
N VAL A 187 -6.70 28.21 28.29
CA VAL A 187 -6.75 26.97 27.50
C VAL A 187 -5.40 26.29 27.49
N SER A 188 -5.38 24.98 27.27
CA SER A 188 -4.14 24.21 27.21
C SER A 188 -4.16 23.14 26.13
N ILE A 189 -3.01 22.92 25.49
CA ILE A 189 -2.79 21.70 24.70
C ILE A 189 -2.62 20.53 25.66
N VAL A 190 -3.29 19.43 25.33
CA VAL A 190 -3.26 18.15 26.03
C VAL A 190 -2.82 17.08 25.04
N LYS A 191 -1.82 16.28 25.42
CA LYS A 191 -1.38 15.07 24.71
C LYS A 191 -1.76 13.86 25.56
N ASN A 192 -2.53 12.92 25.02
CA ASN A 192 -2.93 11.68 25.73
C ASN A 192 -3.37 11.95 27.18
N GLU A 193 -4.31 12.89 27.37
CA GLU A 193 -4.83 13.35 28.68
C GLU A 193 -3.86 14.15 29.56
N GLN A 194 -2.56 14.18 29.23
CA GLN A 194 -1.56 14.97 29.94
C GLN A 194 -1.46 16.38 29.37
N ARG A 195 -1.64 17.39 30.23
CA ARG A 195 -1.43 18.79 29.89
C ARG A 195 0.02 19.06 29.51
N VAL A 196 0.25 19.81 28.44
CA VAL A 196 1.59 20.11 27.92
C VAL A 196 1.94 21.59 28.03
N VAL A 197 1.16 22.46 27.41
CA VAL A 197 1.38 23.92 27.43
C VAL A 197 0.08 24.67 27.66
N VAL A 198 0.16 25.82 28.32
CA VAL A 198 -0.99 26.63 28.75
C VAL A 198 -0.89 28.03 28.16
N ALA A 199 -1.96 28.49 27.52
CA ALA A 199 -2.19 29.89 27.24
C ALA A 199 -3.18 30.42 28.28
N HIS A 200 -2.74 31.40 29.06
CA HIS A 200 -3.54 32.06 30.08
C HIS A 200 -3.52 33.55 29.81
N GLY A 201 -4.63 34.21 30.11
CA GLY A 201 -4.65 35.63 30.41
C GLY A 201 -5.90 35.99 31.18
N HIS A 202 -5.77 37.00 32.03
CA HIS A 202 -6.82 37.47 32.91
C HIS A 202 -6.65 38.97 33.11
N GLN A 203 -7.72 39.72 32.89
CA GLN A 203 -7.78 41.14 33.15
C GLN A 203 -9.23 41.56 33.34
N ASP A 204 -9.45 42.67 34.02
CA ASP A 204 -10.79 43.09 34.44
C ASP A 204 -11.64 43.70 33.31
N GLN A 205 -11.02 44.33 32.31
CA GLN A 205 -11.69 45.10 31.26
C GLN A 205 -11.06 44.86 29.88
N TYR A 206 -11.70 45.34 28.80
CA TYR A 206 -11.22 45.21 27.41
C TYR A 206 -11.15 43.76 26.91
N ALA A 207 -10.04 43.33 26.33
CA ALA A 207 -9.87 41.98 25.77
C ALA A 207 -8.47 41.43 26.03
N VAL A 208 -8.42 40.12 26.30
CA VAL A 208 -7.19 39.34 26.47
C VAL A 208 -6.96 38.55 25.20
N ASN A 209 -5.71 38.56 24.72
CA ASN A 209 -5.23 37.62 23.71
C ASN A 209 -3.97 36.93 24.26
N SER A 210 -3.91 35.61 24.14
CA SER A 210 -2.72 34.83 24.47
C SER A 210 -2.53 33.75 23.42
N SER A 211 -1.28 33.56 22.97
CA SER A 211 -0.93 32.51 22.01
C SER A 211 0.27 31.72 22.50
N LYS A 212 0.32 30.44 22.13
CA LYS A 212 1.41 29.51 22.48
C LYS A 212 1.65 28.53 21.34
N GLY A 213 2.83 27.93 21.34
CA GLY A 213 3.17 26.84 20.45
C GLY A 213 4.09 25.83 21.13
N VAL A 214 4.12 24.61 20.62
CA VAL A 214 4.93 23.50 21.15
C VAL A 214 5.29 22.54 20.03
N VAL A 215 6.48 21.94 20.09
CA VAL A 215 6.87 20.81 19.24
C VAL A 215 6.80 19.53 20.07
N LEU A 216 6.06 18.53 19.59
CA LEU A 216 5.87 17.24 20.25
C LEU A 216 6.33 16.09 19.37
N VAL A 217 7.10 15.16 19.95
CA VAL A 217 7.32 13.86 19.33
C VAL A 217 6.11 12.98 19.65
N LEU A 218 5.44 12.52 18.60
CA LEU A 218 4.24 11.70 18.67
C LEU A 218 4.51 10.32 18.07
N GLU A 219 3.95 9.30 18.70
CA GLU A 219 3.81 7.96 18.11
C GLU A 219 2.50 7.85 17.33
N VAL A 220 2.39 6.82 16.47
CA VAL A 220 1.15 6.55 15.74
C VAL A 220 0.01 6.32 16.74
N GLY A 221 -1.09 7.05 16.58
CA GLY A 221 -2.27 6.98 17.44
C GLY A 221 -2.24 7.91 18.66
N ASP A 222 -1.13 8.62 18.93
CA ASP A 222 -1.12 9.68 19.95
C ASP A 222 -2.16 10.76 19.60
N VAL A 223 -2.90 11.22 20.60
CA VAL A 223 -3.94 12.23 20.45
C VAL A 223 -3.54 13.56 21.06
N VAL A 224 -3.83 14.65 20.35
CA VAL A 224 -3.57 16.03 20.78
C VAL A 224 -4.83 16.88 20.58
N TYR A 225 -5.21 17.65 21.60
CA TYR A 225 -6.38 18.52 21.56
C TYR A 225 -6.22 19.70 22.50
N VAL A 226 -7.07 20.72 22.33
CA VAL A 226 -7.11 21.90 23.21
C VAL A 226 -8.24 21.74 24.22
N ARG A 227 -7.95 22.06 25.48
CA ARG A 227 -8.90 22.00 26.59
C ARG A 227 -9.07 23.38 27.22
N LEU A 228 -10.31 23.85 27.28
CA LEU A 228 -10.73 25.02 28.05
C LEU A 228 -10.85 24.63 29.52
N TRP A 229 -10.26 25.43 30.41
CA TRP A 229 -10.27 25.14 31.84
C TRP A 229 -11.62 25.51 32.45
N SER A 230 -12.02 24.77 33.49
CA SER A 230 -13.16 25.13 34.33
C SER A 230 -13.08 26.60 34.79
N GLY A 231 -14.24 27.27 34.80
CA GLY A 231 -14.35 28.69 35.14
C GLY A 231 -13.79 29.66 34.08
N SER A 232 -13.16 29.18 33.01
CA SER A 232 -12.63 30.05 31.96
C SER A 232 -13.68 30.37 30.89
N LYS A 233 -13.63 31.59 30.36
CA LYS A 233 -14.51 32.04 29.29
C LYS A 233 -13.70 32.62 28.14
N ILE A 234 -14.03 32.19 26.93
CA ILE A 234 -13.36 32.64 25.70
C ILE A 234 -14.41 33.16 24.72
N ASN A 235 -14.03 34.03 23.80
CA ASN A 235 -14.94 34.62 22.81
C ASN A 235 -14.39 34.41 21.41
N ASP A 236 -15.26 34.11 20.46
CA ASP A 236 -14.90 34.04 19.05
C ASP A 236 -15.98 34.71 18.19
N ASN A 237 -15.58 35.10 16.98
CA ASN A 237 -16.46 35.72 16.00
C ASN A 237 -15.97 35.38 14.58
N GLU A 238 -16.57 36.03 13.58
CA GLU A 238 -16.26 35.85 12.16
C GLU A 238 -14.79 36.17 11.79
N ASP A 239 -14.06 36.90 12.65
CA ASP A 239 -12.64 37.22 12.45
C ASP A 239 -11.71 36.07 12.86
N ASN A 240 -12.23 34.98 13.45
CA ASN A 240 -11.48 33.78 13.84
C ASN A 240 -10.30 34.06 14.79
N HIS A 241 -10.58 34.64 15.96
CA HIS A 241 -9.55 34.98 16.95
C HIS A 241 -8.93 33.74 17.61
N ILE A 242 -9.71 32.67 17.71
CA ILE A 242 -9.33 31.43 18.40
C ILE A 242 -9.02 30.35 17.37
N THR A 243 -7.73 30.08 17.20
CA THR A 243 -7.21 29.15 16.20
C THR A 243 -6.46 28.00 16.85
N PHE A 244 -6.48 26.84 16.19
CA PHE A 244 -5.64 25.70 16.49
C PHE A 244 -5.11 25.13 15.19
N SER A 245 -3.79 25.05 15.10
CA SER A 245 -3.08 24.59 13.92
C SER A 245 -1.98 23.64 14.32
N GLY A 246 -1.61 22.75 13.40
CA GLY A 246 -0.41 21.95 13.56
C GLY A 246 0.04 21.32 12.26
N CYS A 247 1.33 21.01 12.19
CA CYS A 247 1.93 20.32 11.05
C CYS A 247 3.04 19.37 11.48
N CYS A 248 3.21 18.30 10.70
CA CYS A 248 4.36 17.43 10.82
C CYS A 248 5.59 18.15 10.25
N CYS A 249 6.61 18.35 11.08
CA CYS A 249 7.85 18.98 10.66
C CYS A 249 8.88 17.95 10.20
N MET A 250 8.88 16.77 10.82
CA MET A 250 9.82 15.69 10.54
C MET A 250 9.12 14.35 10.78
N TRP A 251 9.35 13.36 9.91
CA TRP A 251 8.83 11.99 10.02
C TRP A 251 9.87 10.95 9.57
N GLY A 252 9.63 9.68 9.88
CA GLY A 252 10.45 8.55 9.43
C GLY A 252 11.81 8.43 10.13
N ASN A 253 12.83 7.93 9.41
CA ASN A 253 14.18 7.65 9.94
C ASN A 253 14.90 8.89 10.50
N ASN A 254 14.42 10.10 10.18
CA ASN A 254 14.98 11.36 10.65
C ASN A 254 14.72 11.63 12.14
N ILE A 255 13.84 10.88 12.81
CA ILE A 255 13.47 11.08 14.23
C ILE A 255 14.34 10.27 15.20
N GLN A 256 14.91 9.14 14.77
CA GLN A 256 15.75 8.33 15.67
C GLN A 256 16.91 9.14 16.24
N THR A 257 17.42 10.11 15.47
CA THR A 257 18.50 11.02 15.86
C THR A 257 18.09 12.04 16.93
N LEU A 258 16.81 12.40 17.06
CA LEU A 258 16.36 13.41 18.04
C LEU A 258 16.14 12.82 19.44
N SER A 259 15.75 11.54 19.52
CA SER A 259 15.56 10.86 20.81
C SER A 259 16.86 10.66 21.60
N ALA A 260 18.01 10.72 20.93
CA ALA A 260 19.33 10.54 21.55
C ALA A 260 19.91 11.83 22.15
N THR A 261 19.35 13.01 21.85
CA THR A 261 20.00 14.30 22.18
C THR A 261 19.35 15.06 23.33
N PHE A 262 18.25 14.56 23.90
CA PHE A 262 17.52 15.24 24.99
C PHE A 262 17.61 14.55 26.36
N VAL A 263 18.63 13.70 26.56
CA VAL A 263 19.01 13.18 27.88
C VAL A 263 20.46 13.60 28.15
N ALA A 264 20.64 14.83 28.63
CA ALA A 264 21.87 15.31 29.27
C ALA A 264 21.52 16.39 30.30
#